data_AF-A0AAJ0CFD5-F1
#
_entry.id   AF-A0AAJ0CFD5-F1
#
_cell.length_a   1.000
_cell.length_b   1.000
_cell.length_c   1.000
_cell.angle_alpha   90.00
_cell.angle_beta   90.00
_cell.angle_gamma   90.00
#
_symmetry.space_group_name_H-M   'P 1'
#
loop_
_entity.id
_entity.type
_entity.pdbx_description
1 polymer ?
#
loop_
_entity_poly.entity_id
_entity_poly.type
_entity_poly.pdbx_seq_one_letter_code
_entity_poly.pdbx_strand_id
1 'polypeptide(L)'
;MFLVAASGLALLGACILALLSYFLFPLREVRGIPTIPFWVALLSLVKDVDQQDLFTEYIDQPLRKHGAVKLFFAAQWNVLVHRPAYIAEIFKHENIYQKSGNQKKIPHSVLASFLGDNIISSHGETWKAYQQVIKPGLQASPDLSVLLANAHKLRNILVEAQAQTPHRGI
;
A
#
# COMPACT_ATOMS: atom_id res chain seq x y z
N MET A 1 4.59 -44.59 27.46
CA MET A 1 4.87 -44.23 26.06
C MET A 1 3.74 -43.42 25.42
N PHE A 2 2.49 -43.90 25.45
CA PHE A 2 1.32 -43.17 24.91
C PHE A 2 1.06 -41.79 25.54
N LEU A 3 1.15 -41.66 26.87
CA LEU A 3 0.95 -40.37 27.55
C LEU A 3 2.01 -39.32 27.16
N VAL A 4 3.27 -39.73 27.00
CA VAL A 4 4.37 -38.83 26.59
C VAL A 4 4.20 -38.36 25.15
N ALA A 5 3.76 -39.24 24.25
CA ALA A 5 3.46 -38.90 22.86
C ALA A 5 2.25 -37.95 22.75
N ALA A 6 1.20 -38.16 23.55
CA ALA A 6 0.04 -37.28 23.60
C ALA A 6 0.40 -35.87 24.13
N SER A 7 1.22 -35.79 25.19
CA SER A 7 1.73 -34.52 25.71
C SER A 7 2.61 -33.78 24.70
N GLY A 8 3.44 -34.51 23.95
CA GLY A 8 4.28 -33.93 22.89
C GLY A 8 3.48 -33.33 21.73
N LEU A 9 2.44 -34.03 21.28
CA LEU A 9 1.52 -33.52 20.24
C LEU A 9 0.74 -32.30 20.70
N ALA A 10 0.27 -32.29 21.95
CA ALA A 10 -0.43 -31.13 22.52
C ALA A 10 0.49 -29.90 22.62
N LEU A 11 1.75 -30.08 23.05
CA LEU A 11 2.74 -29.01 23.12
C LEU A 11 3.08 -28.45 21.73
N LEU A 12 3.29 -29.33 20.75
CA LEU A 12 3.52 -28.93 19.35
C LEU A 12 2.33 -28.14 18.81
N GLY A 13 1.11 -28.62 19.03
CA GLY A 13 -0.11 -27.92 18.64
C GLY A 13 -0.22 -26.53 19.29
N ALA A 14 0.05 -26.43 20.59
CA ALA A 14 0.07 -25.15 21.30
C ALA A 14 1.12 -24.18 20.75
N CYS A 15 2.34 -24.67 20.44
CA CYS A 15 3.40 -23.87 19.84
C CYS A 15 3.02 -23.36 18.44
N ILE A 16 2.41 -24.21 17.60
CA ILE A 16 1.93 -23.83 16.27
C ILE A 16 0.84 -22.77 16.39
N LEU A 17 -0.14 -22.95 17.29
CA LEU A 17 -1.20 -21.98 17.51
C LEU A 17 -0.65 -20.65 18.03
N ALA A 18 0.31 -20.68 18.96
CA ALA A 18 0.97 -19.49 19.46
C ALA A 18 1.69 -18.74 18.34
N LEU A 19 2.41 -19.47 17.48
CA LEU A 19 3.13 -18.90 16.34
C LEU A 19 2.16 -18.30 15.31
N LEU A 20 1.11 -19.03 14.93
CA LEU A 20 0.06 -18.53 14.03
C LEU A 20 -0.61 -17.27 14.61
N SER A 21 -0.93 -17.27 15.92
CA SER A 21 -1.54 -16.10 16.56
C SER A 21 -0.60 -14.89 16.57
N TYR A 22 0.70 -15.11 16.70
CA TYR A 22 1.71 -14.06 16.67
C TYR A 22 1.83 -13.43 15.27
N PHE A 23 1.83 -14.26 14.22
CA PHE A 23 1.94 -13.81 12.83
C PHE A 23 0.65 -13.19 12.28
N LEU A 24 -0.52 -13.74 12.64
CA LEU A 24 -1.82 -13.31 12.11
C LEU A 24 -2.44 -12.13 12.88
N PHE A 25 -1.96 -11.83 14.08
CA PHE A 25 -2.45 -10.69 14.89
C PHE A 25 -1.32 -9.87 15.55
N PRO A 26 -0.40 -9.29 14.76
CA PRO A 26 0.60 -8.39 15.32
C PRO A 26 0.03 -6.98 15.49
N LEU A 27 0.82 -6.11 16.14
CA LEU A 27 0.40 -4.82 16.70
C LEU A 27 -0.50 -4.99 17.95
N ARG A 28 -0.07 -5.83 18.90
CA ARG A 28 -0.77 -6.07 20.18
C ARG A 28 -0.88 -4.81 21.07
N GLU A 29 0.07 -3.90 20.92
CA GLU A 29 0.05 -2.60 21.61
C GLU A 29 -1.03 -1.66 21.08
N VAL A 30 -1.46 -1.86 19.82
CA VAL A 30 -2.51 -1.06 19.19
C VAL A 30 -3.88 -1.70 19.45
N ARG A 31 -4.54 -1.18 20.48
CA ARG A 31 -5.85 -1.64 20.98
C ARG A 31 -6.99 -0.72 20.52
N GLY A 32 -8.22 -1.22 20.60
CA GLY A 32 -9.43 -0.41 20.35
C GLY A 32 -9.80 -0.21 18.88
N ILE A 33 -9.10 -0.83 17.93
CA ILE A 33 -9.42 -0.81 16.50
C ILE A 33 -9.47 -2.23 15.93
N PRO A 34 -10.35 -2.51 14.95
CA PRO A 34 -10.51 -3.83 14.39
C PRO A 34 -9.29 -4.23 13.54
N THR A 35 -9.07 -5.55 13.42
CA THR A 35 -8.09 -6.15 12.52
C THR A 35 -8.82 -6.72 11.31
N ILE A 36 -8.48 -6.25 10.11
CA ILE A 36 -8.90 -6.87 8.86
C ILE A 36 -8.23 -8.25 8.77
N PRO A 37 -8.99 -9.33 8.51
CA PRO A 37 -8.42 -10.66 8.46
C PRO A 37 -7.28 -10.77 7.45
N PHE A 38 -6.19 -11.44 7.83
CA PHE A 38 -4.99 -11.60 7.00
C PHE A 38 -5.28 -12.18 5.61
N TRP A 39 -6.22 -13.12 5.51
CA TRP A 39 -6.59 -13.77 4.25
C TRP A 39 -7.15 -12.78 3.21
N VAL A 40 -7.70 -11.63 3.62
CA VAL A 40 -8.16 -10.57 2.70
C VAL A 40 -7.00 -10.07 1.84
N ALA A 41 -5.78 -10.00 2.39
CA ALA A 41 -4.59 -9.61 1.64
C ALA A 41 -4.12 -10.67 0.62
N LEU A 42 -4.62 -11.91 0.71
CA LEU A 42 -4.29 -13.01 -0.18
C LEU A 42 -5.39 -13.27 -1.23
N LEU A 43 -6.56 -12.64 -1.11
CA LEU A 43 -7.70 -12.90 -1.98
C LEU A 43 -7.38 -12.73 -3.46
N SER A 44 -6.62 -11.68 -3.82
CA SER A 44 -6.23 -11.40 -5.21
C SER A 44 -5.33 -12.47 -5.83
N LEU A 45 -4.79 -13.41 -5.03
CA LEU A 45 -4.02 -14.55 -5.54
C LEU A 45 -4.90 -15.69 -6.04
N VAL A 46 -6.15 -15.74 -5.59
CA VAL A 46 -7.08 -16.87 -5.84
C VAL A 46 -8.39 -16.43 -6.49
N LYS A 47 -8.71 -15.13 -6.45
CA LYS A 47 -9.93 -14.54 -7.00
C LYS A 47 -9.56 -13.31 -7.82
N ASP A 48 -10.26 -13.11 -8.93
CA ASP A 48 -10.17 -11.89 -9.73
C ASP A 48 -10.92 -10.76 -9.02
N VAL A 49 -10.20 -10.07 -8.13
CA VAL A 49 -10.66 -8.90 -7.37
C VAL A 49 -9.55 -7.88 -7.31
N ASP A 50 -9.92 -6.61 -7.41
CA ASP A 50 -8.97 -5.52 -7.29
C ASP A 50 -8.94 -4.91 -5.88
N GLN A 51 -8.14 -3.87 -5.71
CA GLN A 51 -8.01 -3.20 -4.41
C GLN A 51 -9.30 -2.46 -4.00
N GLN A 52 -10.09 -1.97 -4.95
CA GLN A 52 -11.34 -1.27 -4.70
C GLN A 52 -12.43 -2.24 -4.22
N ASP A 53 -12.50 -3.43 -4.81
CA ASP A 53 -13.40 -4.50 -4.38
C ASP A 53 -13.10 -4.89 -2.93
N LEU A 54 -11.82 -5.19 -2.64
CA LEU A 54 -11.38 -5.56 -1.30
C LEU A 54 -11.63 -4.44 -0.29
N PHE A 55 -11.41 -3.19 -0.68
CA PHE A 55 -11.68 -2.05 0.17
C PHE A 55 -13.17 -1.95 0.51
N THR A 56 -14.02 -2.00 -0.51
CA THR A 56 -15.48 -1.83 -0.37
C THR A 56 -16.08 -2.97 0.46
N GLU A 57 -15.68 -4.21 0.20
CA GLU A 57 -16.26 -5.39 0.82
C GLU A 57 -15.78 -5.61 2.27
N TYR A 58 -14.49 -5.37 2.55
CA TYR A 58 -13.90 -5.78 3.83
C TYR A 58 -13.39 -4.64 4.71
N ILE A 59 -13.05 -3.49 4.13
CA ILE A 59 -12.29 -2.43 4.83
C ILE A 59 -13.16 -1.22 5.15
N ASP A 60 -14.03 -0.79 4.23
CA ASP A 60 -14.71 0.51 4.31
C ASP A 60 -15.57 0.65 5.57
N GLN A 61 -16.46 -0.32 5.82
CA GLN A 61 -17.34 -0.30 6.99
C GLN A 61 -16.56 -0.26 8.33
N PRO A 62 -15.63 -1.20 8.63
CA PRO A 62 -14.87 -1.15 9.88
C PRO A 62 -14.00 0.10 9.99
N LEU A 63 -13.43 0.58 8.89
CA LEU A 63 -12.61 1.79 8.84
C LEU A 63 -13.40 3.05 9.16
N ARG A 64 -14.57 3.24 8.53
CA ARG A 64 -15.43 4.40 8.80
C ARG A 64 -16.00 4.36 10.21
N LYS A 65 -16.40 3.19 10.70
CA LYS A 65 -16.97 3.03 12.04
C LYS A 65 -15.97 3.35 13.16
N HIS A 66 -14.73 2.85 13.06
CA HIS A 66 -13.73 3.00 14.13
C HIS A 66 -12.74 4.14 13.88
N GLY A 67 -12.67 4.64 12.65
CA GLY A 67 -11.75 5.69 12.23
C GLY A 67 -10.33 5.21 11.92
N ALA A 68 -10.01 3.97 12.25
CA ALA A 68 -8.78 3.29 11.89
C ALA A 68 -8.97 1.76 11.97
N VAL A 69 -8.14 1.01 11.22
CA VAL A 69 -8.10 -0.45 11.24
C VAL A 69 -6.66 -0.95 11.15
N LYS A 70 -6.41 -2.16 11.64
CA LYS A 70 -5.17 -2.90 11.34
C LYS A 70 -5.37 -3.73 10.09
N LEU A 71 -4.44 -3.70 9.16
CA LEU A 71 -4.47 -4.54 7.96
C LEU A 71 -3.07 -5.01 7.57
N PHE A 72 -3.00 -6.17 6.91
CA PHE A 72 -1.79 -6.64 6.28
C PHE A 72 -1.70 -6.07 4.87
N PHE A 73 -0.68 -5.25 4.60
CA PHE A 73 -0.46 -4.61 3.31
C PHE A 73 1.04 -4.43 3.06
N ALA A 74 1.47 -4.68 1.82
CA ALA A 74 2.88 -4.65 1.42
C ALA A 74 3.76 -5.49 2.36
N ALA A 75 3.38 -6.76 2.58
CA ALA A 75 4.07 -7.74 3.41
C ALA A 75 4.32 -7.33 4.88
N GLN A 76 3.59 -6.33 5.39
CA GLN A 76 3.71 -5.82 6.75
C GLN A 76 2.33 -5.56 7.35
N TRP A 77 2.25 -5.53 8.67
CA TRP A 77 1.06 -5.07 9.37
C TRP A 77 1.08 -3.57 9.56
N ASN A 78 -0.01 -2.91 9.18
CA ASN A 78 -0.14 -1.46 9.16
C ASN A 78 -1.39 -1.04 9.90
N VAL A 79 -1.41 0.21 10.34
CA VAL A 79 -2.62 0.90 10.78
C VAL A 79 -3.06 1.83 9.65
N LEU A 80 -4.24 1.58 9.08
CA LEU A 80 -4.88 2.49 8.15
C LEU A 80 -5.80 3.42 8.93
N VAL A 81 -5.62 4.73 8.75
CA VAL A 81 -6.42 5.76 9.42
C VAL A 81 -7.34 6.45 8.41
N HIS A 82 -8.50 6.88 8.88
CA HIS A 82 -9.50 7.60 8.08
C HIS A 82 -9.94 8.92 8.74
N ARG A 83 -9.92 9.02 10.07
CA ARG A 83 -10.35 10.25 10.76
C ARG A 83 -9.44 11.44 10.37
N PRO A 84 -10.01 12.59 9.96
CA PRO A 84 -9.23 13.77 9.61
C PRO A 84 -8.25 14.21 10.70
N ALA A 85 -8.62 14.07 11.97
CA ALA A 85 -7.73 14.39 13.09
C ALA A 85 -6.46 13.52 13.13
N TYR A 86 -6.56 12.22 12.84
CA TYR A 86 -5.40 11.32 12.79
C TYR A 86 -4.54 11.61 11.55
N ILE A 87 -5.17 11.92 10.42
CA ILE A 87 -4.46 12.31 9.21
C ILE A 87 -3.67 13.61 9.43
N ALA A 88 -4.29 14.60 10.06
CA ALA A 88 -3.65 15.86 10.41
C ALA A 88 -2.48 15.65 11.39
N GLU A 89 -2.65 14.78 12.38
CA GLU A 89 -1.58 14.40 13.32
C GLU A 89 -0.37 13.81 12.60
N ILE A 90 -0.60 12.85 11.69
CA ILE A 90 0.46 12.20 10.90
C ILE A 90 1.20 13.22 10.04
N PHE A 91 0.49 14.12 9.37
CA PHE A 91 1.12 15.11 8.50
C PHE A 91 1.85 16.23 9.24
N LYS A 92 1.37 16.62 10.44
CA LYS A 92 2.02 17.66 11.24
C LYS A 92 3.31 17.17 11.91
N HIS A 93 3.37 15.88 12.28
CA HIS A 93 4.48 15.31 13.03
C HIS A 93 5.30 14.32 12.20
N GLU A 94 5.82 14.77 11.06
CA GLU A 94 6.62 13.94 10.12
C GLU A 94 7.91 13.39 10.75
N ASN A 95 8.43 14.04 11.79
CA ASN A 95 9.56 13.53 12.57
C ASN A 95 9.23 12.24 13.35
N ILE A 96 7.96 12.04 13.72
CA ILE A 96 7.43 10.84 14.38
C ILE A 96 6.95 9.84 13.32
N TYR A 97 6.14 10.31 12.38
CA TYR A 97 5.54 9.50 11.31
C TYR A 97 6.34 9.65 10.02
N GLN A 98 7.56 9.12 10.03
CA GLN A 98 8.47 9.25 8.90
C GLN A 98 7.95 8.52 7.68
N LYS A 99 8.06 9.18 6.52
CA LYS A 99 7.97 8.47 5.24
C LYS A 99 9.15 7.52 5.15
N SER A 100 8.85 6.24 5.02
CA SER A 100 9.84 5.22 4.72
C SER A 100 9.55 4.64 3.35
N GLY A 101 10.55 4.66 2.48
CA GLY A 101 10.44 4.02 1.18
C GLY A 101 10.43 2.49 1.28
N ASN A 102 9.95 1.86 0.21
CA ASN A 102 9.80 0.40 0.12
C ASN A 102 11.14 -0.32 0.33
N GLN A 103 12.26 0.29 -0.06
CA GLN A 103 13.61 -0.22 0.18
C GLN A 103 13.97 -0.36 1.67
N LYS A 104 13.39 0.48 2.54
CA LYS A 104 13.54 0.37 4.00
C LYS A 104 12.47 -0.52 4.61
N LYS A 105 11.21 -0.39 4.16
CA LYS A 105 10.06 -1.11 4.71
C LYS A 105 10.04 -2.61 4.39
N ILE A 106 10.44 -2.96 3.17
CA ILE A 106 10.45 -4.33 2.62
C ILE A 106 11.74 -4.55 1.81
N PRO A 107 12.90 -4.65 2.49
CA PRO A 107 14.18 -4.82 1.81
C PRO A 107 14.18 -6.09 0.95
N HIS A 108 14.95 -6.07 -0.14
CA HIS A 108 15.07 -7.16 -1.11
C HIS A 108 13.80 -7.52 -1.90
N SER A 109 12.70 -6.77 -1.73
CA SER A 109 11.51 -6.93 -2.59
C SER A 109 11.76 -6.43 -4.02
N VAL A 110 10.97 -6.91 -4.97
CA VAL A 110 11.00 -6.41 -6.36
C VAL A 110 10.78 -4.89 -6.41
N LEU A 111 9.83 -4.39 -5.62
CA LEU A 111 9.56 -2.95 -5.51
C LEU A 111 10.74 -2.16 -4.95
N ALA A 112 11.44 -2.70 -3.93
CA ALA A 112 12.64 -2.09 -3.38
C ALA A 112 13.78 -2.03 -4.42
N SER A 113 13.99 -3.11 -5.17
CA SER A 113 15.00 -3.19 -6.23
C SER A 113 14.70 -2.22 -7.38
N PHE A 114 13.43 -2.14 -7.79
CA PHE A 114 13.01 -1.30 -8.91
C PHE A 114 13.00 0.19 -8.58
N LEU A 115 12.46 0.59 -7.42
CA LEU A 115 12.27 2.01 -7.08
C LEU A 115 13.44 2.61 -6.30
N GLY A 116 14.27 1.78 -5.65
CA GLY A 116 15.39 2.22 -4.83
C GLY A 116 15.01 3.30 -3.81
N ASP A 117 15.98 4.18 -3.52
CA ASP A 117 15.71 5.43 -2.82
C ASP A 117 15.29 6.53 -3.80
N ASN A 118 14.34 7.39 -3.41
CA ASN A 118 13.74 8.35 -4.32
C ASN A 118 13.08 9.54 -3.57
N ILE A 119 12.81 10.62 -4.31
CA ILE A 119 12.23 11.86 -3.75
C ILE A 119 10.85 11.68 -3.12
N ILE A 120 10.02 10.73 -3.61
CA ILE A 120 8.65 10.58 -3.10
C ILE A 120 8.59 9.86 -1.75
N SER A 121 9.64 9.11 -1.42
CA SER A 121 9.67 8.21 -0.26
C SER A 121 10.84 8.42 0.71
N SER A 122 11.76 9.33 0.36
CA SER A 122 12.81 9.83 1.25
C SER A 122 12.28 10.88 2.23
N HIS A 123 13.07 11.17 3.26
CA HIS A 123 12.80 12.17 4.29
C HIS A 123 14.08 12.91 4.68
N GLY A 124 13.95 14.01 5.44
CA GLY A 124 15.09 14.74 6.00
C GLY A 124 16.05 15.30 4.94
N GLU A 125 17.36 15.21 5.20
CA GLU A 125 18.40 15.78 4.33
C GLU A 125 18.46 15.13 2.94
N THR A 126 18.24 13.82 2.85
CA THR A 126 18.17 13.12 1.54
C THR A 126 17.04 13.67 0.69
N TRP A 127 15.86 13.88 1.28
CA TRP A 127 14.73 14.48 0.57
C TRP A 127 15.04 15.93 0.15
N LYS A 128 15.66 16.74 1.01
CA LYS A 128 16.07 18.12 0.67
C LYS A 128 17.04 18.14 -0.49
N ALA A 129 18.02 17.23 -0.53
CA ALA A 129 18.97 17.12 -1.62
C ALA A 129 18.27 16.80 -2.95
N TYR A 130 17.37 15.81 -2.97
CA TYR A 130 16.57 15.51 -4.16
C TYR A 130 15.69 16.69 -4.58
N GLN A 131 15.05 17.36 -3.62
CA GLN A 131 14.16 18.48 -3.88
C GLN A 131 14.92 19.68 -4.47
N GLN A 132 16.13 19.96 -4.01
CA GLN A 132 16.99 21.01 -4.58
C GLN A 132 17.32 20.78 -6.06
N VAL A 133 17.52 19.52 -6.46
CA VAL A 133 17.82 19.15 -7.85
C VAL A 133 16.57 19.16 -8.73
N ILE A 134 15.47 18.59 -8.25
CA ILE A 134 14.27 18.34 -9.07
C ILE A 134 13.36 19.56 -9.17
N LYS A 135 13.20 20.33 -8.08
CA LYS A 135 12.24 21.44 -8.00
C LYS A 135 12.42 22.51 -9.08
N PRO A 136 13.64 22.94 -9.46
CA PRO A 136 13.81 23.93 -10.52
C PRO A 136 13.21 23.48 -11.85
N GLY A 137 13.40 22.22 -12.23
CA GLY A 137 12.82 21.67 -13.46
C GLY A 137 11.29 21.58 -13.42
N LEU A 138 10.71 21.27 -12.26
CA LEU A 138 9.26 21.24 -12.08
C LEU A 138 8.60 22.63 -12.04
N GLN A 139 9.33 23.66 -11.63
CA GLN A 139 8.85 25.03 -11.55
C GLN A 139 9.18 25.86 -12.80
N ALA A 140 9.97 25.32 -13.72
CA ALA A 140 10.20 25.93 -15.02
C ALA A 140 8.87 26.05 -15.78
N SER A 141 8.73 27.12 -16.57
CA SER A 141 7.57 27.29 -17.43
C SER A 141 7.44 26.07 -18.36
N PRO A 142 6.31 25.35 -18.33
CA PRO A 142 6.17 24.16 -19.15
C PRO A 142 6.14 24.53 -20.63
N ASP A 143 6.83 23.77 -21.47
CA ASP A 143 6.67 23.87 -22.91
C ASP A 143 5.34 23.24 -23.33
N LEU A 144 4.32 24.09 -23.48
CA LEU A 144 2.98 23.68 -23.88
C LEU A 144 2.94 23.11 -25.31
N SER A 145 3.93 23.40 -26.16
CA SER A 145 3.95 22.91 -27.53
C SER A 145 4.08 21.39 -27.58
N VAL A 146 4.89 20.80 -26.69
CA VAL A 146 5.07 19.35 -26.55
C VAL A 146 3.77 18.70 -26.08
N LEU A 147 3.11 19.30 -25.09
CA LEU A 147 1.82 18.81 -24.59
C LEU A 147 0.77 18.80 -25.71
N LEU A 148 0.70 19.90 -26.47
CA LEU A 148 -0.24 20.05 -27.59
C LEU A 148 0.05 19.06 -28.72
N ALA A 149 1.32 18.89 -29.10
CA ALA A 149 1.73 17.93 -30.11
C ALA A 149 1.34 16.50 -29.72
N ASN A 150 1.56 16.12 -28.46
CA ASN A 150 1.14 14.81 -27.94
C ASN A 150 -0.38 14.65 -27.91
N ALA A 151 -1.12 15.70 -27.55
CA ALA A 151 -2.58 15.69 -27.58
C ALA A 151 -3.12 15.50 -29.01
N HIS A 152 -2.53 16.18 -30.01
CA HIS A 152 -2.89 15.99 -31.41
C HIS A 152 -2.55 14.59 -31.92
N LYS A 153 -1.40 14.05 -31.52
CA LYS A 153 -1.00 12.67 -31.85
C LYS A 153 -2.00 11.68 -31.27
N LEU A 154 -2.38 11.82 -30.00
CA LEU A 154 -3.39 10.96 -29.35
C LEU A 154 -4.73 11.06 -30.08
N ARG A 155 -5.20 12.28 -30.38
CA ARG A 155 -6.44 12.49 -31.15
C ARG A 155 -6.40 11.73 -32.48
N ASN A 156 -5.30 11.83 -33.23
CA ASN A 156 -5.19 11.15 -34.53
C ASN A 156 -5.27 9.63 -34.37
N ILE A 157 -4.56 9.07 -33.39
CA ILE A 157 -4.63 7.63 -33.06
C ILE A 157 -6.07 7.20 -32.77
N LEU A 158 -6.81 7.99 -31.97
CA LEU A 158 -8.21 7.70 -31.65
C LEU A 158 -9.11 7.78 -32.89
N VAL A 159 -8.95 8.80 -33.74
CA VAL A 159 -9.73 8.94 -34.98
C VAL A 159 -9.47 7.77 -35.93
N GLU A 160 -8.21 7.41 -36.12
CA GLU A 160 -7.80 6.29 -36.99
C GLU A 160 -8.35 4.96 -36.46
N ALA A 161 -8.27 4.72 -35.15
CA ALA A 161 -8.82 3.52 -34.54
C ALA A 161 -10.36 3.46 -34.65
N GLN A 162 -11.06 4.61 -34.61
CA GLN A 162 -12.53 4.66 -34.75
C GLN A 162 -12.93 4.31 -36.18
N ALA A 163 -12.15 4.78 -37.16
CA ALA A 163 -12.37 4.48 -38.57
C ALA A 163 -12.22 2.97 -38.87
N GLN A 164 -11.35 2.27 -38.12
CA GLN A 164 -11.18 0.82 -38.23
C GLN A 164 -12.30 0.02 -37.55
N THR A 165 -13.06 0.64 -36.63
CA THR A 165 -14.14 -0.01 -35.87
C THR A 165 -15.43 0.82 -35.87
N PRO A 166 -16.08 1.07 -37.03
CA PRO A 166 -17.11 2.12 -37.19
C PRO A 166 -18.35 1.99 -36.32
N HIS A 167 -18.62 0.80 -35.77
CA HIS A 167 -19.83 0.47 -35.02
C HIS A 167 -19.57 0.15 -33.54
N ARG A 168 -18.34 0.39 -33.06
CA ARG A 168 -18.00 0.31 -31.64
C ARG A 168 -17.28 1.59 -31.26
N GLY A 169 -17.68 2.19 -30.14
CA GLY A 169 -16.90 3.29 -29.54
C GLY A 169 -15.56 2.76 -29.06
N ILE A 170 -14.55 3.60 -29.14
CA ILE A 170 -13.25 3.40 -28.46
C ILE A 170 -13.28 4.12 -27.12
#